data_AF-A0A482W5G4-F1
#
_entry.id   AF-A0A482W5G4-F1
#
_cell.length_a   1.000
_cell.length_b   1.000
_cell.length_c   1.000
_cell.angle_alpha   90.00
_cell.angle_beta   90.00
_cell.angle_gamma   90.00
#
_symmetry.space_group_name_H-M   'P 1'
#
loop_
_entity.id
_entity.type
_entity.pdbx_description
1 polymer ?
#
loop_
_entity_poly.entity_id
_entity_poly.type
_entity_poly.pdbx_seq_one_letter_code
_entity_poly.pdbx_strand_id
1 'polypeptide(L)'
;MSELRKRKDSDAKAPESAESDHVDSEDDKLGTNINLSKTVPTGTDKAPSILEFVLQDLPEKWRNWVVRGIFSLLMISFFLVVIYGGPLALMITTLVVQVKCFQEIINIGYAVYRIHGLPWFRSLSWYFLITSNYFFYGENLVDYFGVAINRTDFLRGLVTYHRFISFCLYCGGFVWFVLSLVKKYYMKQFSLFAWTHVALLIVVTQSYLIIKNIFEGLIWFIVPVSMIICNDIMAYVFGFFFGKTPLIKLSPKKTWEGFIGGGISTVFFGIM
;
A
#
# COMPACT_ATOMS: atom_id res chain seq x y z
N MET A 1 69.83 -3.36 -20.11
CA MET A 1 71.12 -3.43 -19.39
C MET A 1 71.19 -2.18 -18.53
N SER A 2 71.40 -2.19 -17.23
CA SER A 2 71.94 -3.22 -16.35
C SER A 2 71.89 -2.69 -14.91
N GLU A 3 71.56 -3.60 -13.98
CA GLU A 3 72.04 -3.65 -12.58
C GLU A 3 71.49 -2.59 -11.59
N LEU A 4 70.56 -2.95 -10.70
CA LEU A 4 70.79 -3.59 -9.39
C LEU A 4 71.64 -2.73 -8.43
N ARG A 5 71.07 -2.37 -7.26
CA ARG A 5 71.49 -2.87 -5.93
C ARG A 5 70.84 -2.12 -4.75
N LYS A 6 70.09 -2.91 -3.96
CA LYS A 6 69.67 -2.77 -2.55
C LYS A 6 70.40 -1.74 -1.67
N ARG A 7 69.64 -1.12 -0.76
CA ARG A 7 70.01 -1.11 0.66
C ARG A 7 68.78 -1.25 1.57
N LYS A 8 68.93 -2.13 2.55
CA LYS A 8 68.03 -2.53 3.64
C LYS A 8 68.58 -1.89 4.93
N ASP A 9 67.70 -1.70 5.91
CA ASP A 9 67.90 -1.47 7.36
C ASP A 9 67.13 -0.22 7.82
N SER A 10 66.48 -0.14 8.98
CA SER A 10 65.86 -1.08 9.93
C SER A 10 65.10 -0.17 10.93
N ASP A 11 64.16 -0.73 11.68
CA ASP A 11 63.61 -0.21 12.95
C ASP A 11 62.56 0.93 12.94
N ALA A 12 61.29 0.54 13.03
CA ALA A 12 60.41 0.96 14.13
C ALA A 12 59.15 0.07 14.17
N LYS A 13 59.00 -0.68 15.27
CA LYS A 13 57.82 -1.47 15.64
C LYS A 13 56.90 -0.57 16.49
N ALA A 14 55.62 -0.44 16.12
CA ALA A 14 54.55 0.08 16.98
C ALA A 14 53.18 -0.43 16.46
N PRO A 15 52.15 -0.56 17.33
CA PRO A 15 51.40 -1.82 17.48
C PRO A 15 50.05 -1.89 16.74
N GLU A 16 49.58 -3.14 16.63
CA GLU A 16 48.19 -3.54 16.38
C GLU A 16 47.20 -2.84 17.32
N SER A 17 46.15 -2.22 16.78
CA SER A 17 44.75 -2.31 17.23
C SER A 17 43.90 -1.22 16.56
N ALA A 18 43.26 -1.59 15.45
CA ALA A 18 42.02 -0.97 14.97
C ALA A 18 41.43 -1.86 13.87
N GLU A 19 40.90 -3.02 14.26
CA GLU A 19 39.81 -3.61 13.47
C GLU A 19 38.66 -2.61 13.51
N SER A 20 38.54 -1.81 12.45
CA SER A 20 37.31 -1.09 12.15
C SER A 20 36.63 -1.85 11.03
N ASP A 21 35.48 -2.40 11.40
CA ASP A 21 34.57 -3.22 10.60
C ASP A 21 34.49 -2.72 9.16
N HIS A 22 35.15 -3.43 8.25
CA HIS A 22 34.73 -3.46 6.86
C HIS A 22 33.29 -4.00 6.87
N VAL A 23 32.33 -3.10 6.65
CA VAL A 23 30.94 -3.44 6.36
C VAL A 23 30.96 -4.23 5.07
N ASP A 24 31.04 -5.55 5.22
CA ASP A 24 31.11 -6.46 4.10
C ASP A 24 29.82 -6.36 3.29
N SER A 25 30.03 -6.13 2.00
CA SER A 25 29.01 -6.07 0.95
C SER A 25 28.42 -7.47 0.72
N GLU A 26 27.63 -7.94 1.68
CA GLU A 26 26.73 -9.08 1.47
C GLU A 26 25.40 -8.66 0.84
N ASP A 27 25.12 -7.35 0.79
CA ASP A 27 23.88 -6.78 0.24
C ASP A 27 23.80 -6.91 -1.30
N ASP A 28 24.92 -7.00 -2.02
CA ASP A 28 24.92 -7.16 -3.49
C ASP A 28 24.65 -8.59 -3.98
N LYS A 29 24.77 -9.60 -3.11
CA LYS A 29 24.58 -11.01 -3.50
C LYS A 29 23.17 -11.53 -3.28
N LEU A 30 22.35 -10.87 -2.45
CA LEU A 30 21.01 -11.33 -2.11
C LEU A 30 19.89 -10.60 -2.87
N GLY A 31 20.18 -9.43 -3.46
CA GLY A 31 19.22 -8.64 -4.24
C GLY A 31 18.79 -9.26 -5.57
N THR A 32 19.56 -10.21 -6.11
CA THR A 32 19.41 -10.68 -7.50
C THR A 32 18.48 -11.88 -7.68
N ASN A 33 18.01 -12.54 -6.60
CA ASN A 33 17.26 -13.80 -6.71
C ASN A 33 16.02 -13.93 -5.81
N ILE A 34 15.44 -12.82 -5.33
CA ILE A 34 14.11 -12.90 -4.70
C ILE A 34 13.05 -12.79 -5.80
N ASN A 35 12.60 -13.94 -6.30
CA ASN A 35 11.40 -14.05 -7.15
C ASN A 35 10.14 -13.70 -6.32
N LEU A 36 9.96 -12.40 -6.04
CA LEU A 36 8.85 -11.85 -5.26
C LEU A 36 7.48 -12.13 -5.91
N SER A 37 7.48 -12.40 -7.22
CA SER A 37 6.31 -12.82 -8.00
C SER A 37 5.75 -14.19 -7.60
N LYS A 38 6.55 -15.07 -6.97
CA LYS A 38 6.09 -16.39 -6.49
C LYS A 38 5.57 -16.37 -5.05
N THR A 39 5.99 -15.41 -4.23
CA THR A 39 5.65 -15.33 -2.79
C THR A 39 4.53 -14.35 -2.48
N VAL A 40 4.24 -13.41 -3.37
CA VAL A 40 3.03 -12.58 -3.30
C VAL A 40 1.93 -13.29 -4.08
N PRO A 41 0.76 -13.56 -3.47
CA PRO A 41 -0.36 -14.16 -4.19
C PRO A 41 -0.81 -13.20 -5.29
N THR A 42 -0.30 -13.42 -6.50
CA THR A 42 -0.86 -12.82 -7.70
C THR A 42 -2.22 -13.47 -7.85
N GLY A 43 -3.31 -12.71 -7.58
CA GLY A 43 -4.70 -13.18 -7.54
C GLY A 43 -4.95 -14.19 -8.63
N THR A 44 -4.86 -15.47 -8.27
CA THR A 44 -4.83 -16.57 -9.23
C THR A 44 -6.24 -16.78 -9.71
N ASP A 45 -6.37 -16.96 -11.04
CA ASP A 45 -7.58 -17.04 -11.87
C ASP A 45 -8.60 -18.16 -11.50
N LYS A 46 -8.63 -18.65 -10.25
CA LYS A 46 -9.60 -19.66 -9.83
C LYS A 46 -10.88 -18.96 -9.38
N ALA A 47 -11.88 -18.98 -10.25
CA ALA A 47 -13.23 -18.63 -9.86
C ALA A 47 -13.68 -19.58 -8.72
N PRO A 48 -14.63 -19.18 -7.86
CA PRO A 48 -15.20 -20.10 -6.88
C PRO A 48 -15.68 -21.36 -7.62
N SER A 49 -15.34 -22.53 -7.10
CA SER A 49 -15.57 -23.86 -7.72
C SER A 49 -17.01 -24.08 -8.22
N ILE A 50 -17.97 -23.38 -7.61
CA ILE A 50 -19.38 -23.35 -7.99
C ILE A 50 -19.60 -22.70 -9.38
N LEU A 51 -18.91 -21.59 -9.68
CA LEU A 51 -18.99 -20.94 -10.99
C LEU A 51 -18.32 -21.78 -12.08
N GLU A 52 -17.24 -22.50 -11.75
CA GLU A 52 -16.54 -23.37 -12.71
C GLU A 52 -17.40 -24.58 -13.09
N PHE A 53 -18.15 -25.15 -12.15
CA PHE A 53 -19.09 -26.24 -12.42
C PHE A 53 -20.23 -25.79 -13.35
N VAL A 54 -20.79 -24.59 -13.11
CA VAL A 54 -21.89 -24.04 -13.93
C VAL A 54 -21.43 -23.62 -15.33
N LEU A 55 -20.15 -23.23 -15.49
CA LEU A 55 -19.59 -22.74 -16.76
C LEU A 55 -18.71 -23.79 -17.47
N GLN A 56 -18.84 -25.08 -17.12
CA GLN A 56 -17.97 -26.13 -17.67
C GLN A 56 -18.12 -26.32 -19.19
N ASP A 57 -19.30 -26.04 -19.75
CA ASP A 57 -19.61 -26.23 -21.17
C ASP A 57 -19.17 -25.06 -22.07
N LEU A 58 -18.67 -23.96 -21.48
CA LEU A 58 -18.22 -22.78 -22.22
C LEU A 58 -16.72 -22.85 -22.55
N PRO A 59 -16.29 -22.41 -23.75
CA PRO A 59 -14.87 -22.28 -24.08
C PRO A 59 -14.15 -21.39 -23.07
N GLU A 60 -12.90 -21.70 -22.72
CA GLU A 60 -12.16 -21.03 -21.65
C GLU A 60 -12.11 -19.50 -21.78
N LYS A 61 -12.04 -19.00 -23.01
CA LYS A 61 -12.05 -17.56 -23.32
C LYS A 61 -13.37 -16.89 -22.90
N TRP A 62 -14.50 -17.54 -23.15
CA TRP A 62 -15.83 -17.06 -22.78
C TRP A 62 -16.14 -17.29 -21.30
N ARG A 63 -15.64 -18.39 -20.71
CA ARG A 63 -15.72 -18.62 -19.26
C ARG A 63 -15.08 -17.47 -18.48
N ASN A 64 -13.84 -17.09 -18.84
CA ASN A 64 -13.16 -15.98 -18.18
C ASN A 64 -13.87 -14.64 -18.37
N TRP A 65 -14.47 -14.41 -19.54
CA TRP A 65 -15.26 -13.21 -19.80
C TRP A 65 -16.53 -13.15 -18.94
N VAL A 66 -17.28 -14.25 -18.85
CA VAL A 66 -18.50 -14.35 -18.03
C VAL A 66 -18.18 -14.22 -16.55
N VAL A 67 -17.15 -14.92 -16.06
CA VAL A 67 -16.69 -14.81 -14.66
C VAL A 67 -16.38 -13.35 -14.33
N ARG A 68 -15.58 -12.67 -15.17
CA ARG A 68 -15.25 -11.26 -14.98
C ARG A 68 -16.49 -10.37 -15.02
N GLY A 69 -17.40 -10.59 -15.97
CA GLY A 69 -18.66 -9.86 -16.05
C GLY A 69 -19.53 -9.98 -14.79
N ILE A 70 -19.66 -11.20 -14.25
CA ILE A 70 -20.41 -11.46 -13.02
C ILE A 70 -19.76 -10.74 -11.82
N PHE A 71 -18.44 -10.86 -11.65
CA PHE A 71 -17.74 -10.17 -10.56
C PHE A 71 -17.77 -8.65 -10.72
N SER A 72 -17.66 -8.11 -11.93
CA SER A 72 -17.83 -6.68 -12.20
C SER A 72 -19.23 -6.20 -11.84
N LEU A 73 -20.28 -6.93 -12.22
CA LEU A 73 -21.66 -6.59 -11.85
C LEU A 73 -21.88 -6.65 -10.34
N LEU A 74 -21.33 -7.66 -9.67
CA LEU A 74 -21.40 -7.79 -8.22
C LEU A 74 -20.68 -6.60 -7.54
N MET A 75 -19.50 -6.22 -8.00
CA MET A 75 -18.76 -5.06 -7.46
C MET A 75 -19.50 -3.74 -7.69
N ILE A 76 -20.10 -3.53 -8.88
CA ILE A 76 -20.92 -2.35 -9.16
C ILE A 76 -22.15 -2.33 -8.26
N SER A 77 -22.84 -3.46 -8.10
CA SER A 77 -24.00 -3.58 -7.22
C SER A 77 -23.63 -3.27 -5.77
N PHE A 78 -22.52 -3.81 -5.27
CA PHE A 78 -21.99 -3.47 -3.95
C PHE A 78 -21.71 -1.97 -3.82
N PHE A 79 -21.07 -1.36 -4.82
CA PHE A 79 -20.79 0.08 -4.82
C PHE A 79 -22.07 0.93 -4.75
N LEU A 80 -23.11 0.57 -5.50
CA LEU A 80 -24.42 1.24 -5.46
C LEU A 80 -25.09 1.11 -4.08
N VAL A 81 -24.98 -0.06 -3.44
CA VAL A 81 -25.48 -0.28 -2.08
C VAL A 81 -24.75 0.61 -1.07
N VAL A 82 -23.42 0.76 -1.20
CA VAL A 82 -22.65 1.65 -0.32
C VAL A 82 -23.03 3.11 -0.54
N ILE A 83 -23.23 3.54 -1.79
CA ILE A 83 -23.71 4.91 -2.11
C ILE A 83 -25.10 5.14 -1.47
N TYR A 84 -25.99 4.15 -1.56
CA TYR A 84 -27.32 4.23 -0.93
C TYR A 84 -27.24 4.38 0.60
N GLY A 85 -26.22 3.82 1.23
CA GLY A 85 -25.92 4.01 2.66
C GLY A 85 -25.46 5.42 3.05
N GLY A 86 -25.25 6.31 2.07
CA GLY A 86 -24.90 7.72 2.28
C GLY A 86 -23.44 7.98 2.67
N PRO A 87 -23.11 9.23 3.07
CA PRO A 87 -21.74 9.66 3.35
C PRO A 87 -21.04 8.86 4.46
N LEU A 88 -21.79 8.42 5.49
CA LEU A 88 -21.23 7.63 6.59
C LEU A 88 -20.82 6.23 6.15
N ALA A 89 -21.63 5.56 5.33
CA ALA A 89 -21.29 4.25 4.78
C ALA A 89 -20.06 4.33 3.88
N LEU A 90 -19.95 5.39 3.08
CA LEU A 90 -18.79 5.66 2.23
C LEU A 90 -17.52 5.90 3.07
N MET A 91 -17.61 6.73 4.10
CA MET A 91 -16.50 6.98 5.03
C MET A 91 -16.00 5.67 5.67
N ILE A 92 -16.91 4.85 6.23
CA ILE A 92 -16.54 3.57 6.84
C ILE A 92 -15.89 2.65 5.81
N THR A 93 -16.45 2.58 4.60
CA THR A 93 -15.89 1.76 3.52
C THR A 93 -14.49 2.22 3.13
N THR A 94 -14.26 3.53 3.00
CA THR A 94 -12.94 4.11 2.72
C THR A 94 -11.94 3.76 3.83
N LEU A 95 -12.32 3.86 5.11
CA LEU A 95 -11.46 3.48 6.23
C LEU A 95 -11.13 1.98 6.23
N VAL A 96 -12.09 1.11 5.91
CA VAL A 96 -11.85 -0.34 5.80
C VAL A 96 -10.88 -0.65 4.67
N VAL A 97 -11.09 -0.06 3.49
CA VAL A 97 -10.17 -0.22 2.35
C VAL A 97 -8.79 0.29 2.69
N GLN A 98 -8.67 1.47 3.32
CA GLN A 98 -7.41 2.05 3.79
C GLN A 98 -6.65 1.07 4.71
N VAL A 99 -7.32 0.50 5.71
CA VAL A 99 -6.71 -0.46 6.65
C VAL A 99 -6.24 -1.73 5.92
N LYS A 100 -7.04 -2.25 4.98
CA LYS A 100 -6.67 -3.44 4.20
C LYS A 100 -5.50 -3.18 3.27
N CYS A 101 -5.49 -2.06 2.55
CA CYS A 101 -4.36 -1.65 1.71
C CYS A 101 -3.09 -1.46 2.53
N PHE A 102 -3.16 -0.81 3.70
CA PHE A 102 -2.01 -0.65 4.58
C PHE A 102 -1.49 -2.02 5.07
N GLN A 103 -2.39 -2.92 5.46
CA GLN A 103 -2.02 -4.29 5.85
C GLN A 103 -1.27 -5.00 4.72
N GLU A 104 -1.72 -4.89 3.48
CA GLU A 104 -1.03 -5.49 2.31
C GLU A 104 0.35 -4.87 2.06
N ILE A 105 0.46 -3.54 2.11
CA ILE A 105 1.73 -2.82 1.91
C ILE A 105 2.75 -3.19 3.00
N ILE A 106 2.32 -3.27 4.26
CA ILE A 106 3.19 -3.69 5.36
C ILE A 106 3.57 -5.17 5.23
N ASN A 107 2.65 -6.03 4.79
CA ASN A 107 2.96 -7.44 4.52
C ASN A 107 3.97 -7.61 3.39
N ILE A 108 3.92 -6.79 2.34
CA ILE A 108 4.92 -6.77 1.26
C ILE A 108 6.27 -6.33 1.80
N GLY A 109 6.32 -5.21 2.55
CA GLY A 109 7.54 -4.75 3.20
C GLY A 109 8.13 -5.85 4.09
N TYR A 110 7.31 -6.47 4.93
CA TYR A 110 7.73 -7.59 5.76
C TYR A 110 8.20 -8.81 4.96
N ALA A 111 7.57 -9.12 3.84
CA ALA A 111 7.96 -10.23 2.96
C ALA A 111 9.30 -9.98 2.25
N VAL A 112 9.62 -8.72 1.93
CA VAL A 112 10.93 -8.34 1.38
C VAL A 112 12.02 -8.43 2.45
N TYR A 113 11.73 -8.02 3.68
CA TYR A 113 12.69 -8.05 4.80
C TYR A 113 12.61 -9.32 5.67
N ARG A 114 11.90 -10.36 5.20
CA ARG A 114 11.44 -11.57 5.93
C ARG A 114 12.53 -12.45 6.55
N ILE A 115 13.79 -12.15 6.28
CA ILE A 115 14.93 -13.04 6.57
C ILE A 115 15.44 -12.85 8.01
N HIS A 116 15.00 -11.82 8.76
CA HIS A 116 15.70 -11.42 9.99
C HIS A 116 14.89 -11.48 11.30
N GLY A 117 13.63 -11.93 11.27
CA GLY A 117 12.86 -12.19 12.51
C GLY A 117 12.74 -10.98 13.46
N LEU A 118 12.57 -9.76 12.93
CA LEU A 118 12.54 -8.55 13.75
C LEU A 118 11.33 -8.55 14.70
N PRO A 119 11.54 -8.40 16.02
CA PRO A 119 10.44 -8.36 16.97
C PRO A 119 9.68 -7.02 16.85
N TRP A 120 8.37 -7.05 17.14
CA TRP A 120 7.50 -5.88 17.27
C TRP A 120 7.26 -4.98 16.04
N PHE A 121 7.91 -5.22 14.89
CA PHE A 121 7.72 -4.37 13.69
C PHE A 121 6.25 -4.23 13.26
N ARG A 122 5.50 -5.35 13.27
CA ARG A 122 4.08 -5.35 12.91
C ARG A 122 3.27 -4.49 13.87
N SER A 123 3.47 -4.69 15.18
CA SER A 123 2.76 -3.94 16.22
C SER A 123 3.06 -2.45 16.15
N LEU A 124 4.31 -2.09 15.90
CA LEU A 124 4.74 -0.70 15.72
C LEU A 124 4.08 -0.05 14.49
N SER A 125 3.98 -0.78 13.37
CA SER A 125 3.32 -0.30 12.16
C SER A 125 1.82 -0.02 12.40
N TRP A 126 1.13 -0.91 13.12
CA TRP A 126 -0.26 -0.71 13.51
C TRP A 126 -0.44 0.46 14.49
N TYR A 127 0.50 0.64 15.40
CA TYR A 127 0.51 1.79 16.33
C TYR A 127 0.57 3.12 15.57
N PHE A 128 1.49 3.24 14.60
CA PHE A 128 1.58 4.44 13.78
C PHE A 128 0.36 4.63 12.88
N LEU A 129 -0.26 3.55 12.38
CA LEU A 129 -1.54 3.65 11.67
C LEU A 129 -2.62 4.29 12.54
N ILE A 130 -2.83 3.78 13.76
CA ILE A 130 -3.83 4.31 14.69
C ILE A 130 -3.53 5.77 15.03
N THR A 131 -2.26 6.07 15.32
CA THR A 131 -1.80 7.43 15.65
C THR A 131 -2.03 8.41 14.50
N SER A 132 -1.68 8.04 13.26
CA SER A 132 -1.92 8.87 12.08
C SER A 132 -3.41 9.03 11.79
N ASN A 133 -4.21 7.97 11.91
CA ASN A 133 -5.67 8.08 11.76
C ASN A 133 -6.26 9.03 12.80
N TYR A 134 -5.85 8.94 14.06
CA TYR A 134 -6.29 9.85 15.10
C TYR A 134 -5.93 11.32 14.78
N PHE A 135 -4.71 11.57 14.31
CA PHE A 135 -4.27 12.91 13.92
C PHE A 135 -5.08 13.49 12.75
N PHE A 136 -5.22 12.74 11.65
CA PHE A 136 -5.91 13.22 10.45
C PHE A 136 -7.44 13.28 10.63
N TYR A 137 -8.06 12.24 11.19
CA TYR A 137 -9.52 12.20 11.34
C TYR A 137 -10.03 12.92 12.59
N GLY A 138 -9.16 13.14 13.58
CA GLY A 138 -9.53 13.76 14.86
C GLY A 138 -10.19 15.11 14.70
N GLU A 139 -9.65 16.02 13.87
CA GLU A 139 -10.23 17.36 13.64
C GLU A 139 -11.58 17.29 12.90
N ASN A 140 -11.66 16.51 11.82
CA ASN A 140 -12.89 16.42 11.03
C ASN A 140 -14.04 15.76 11.82
N LEU A 141 -13.75 14.75 12.65
CA LEU A 141 -14.79 14.06 13.43
C LEU A 141 -15.49 15.02 14.41
N VAL A 142 -14.81 16.06 14.90
CA VAL A 142 -15.42 17.08 15.77
C VAL A 142 -16.48 17.87 15.03
N ASP A 143 -16.17 18.29 13.80
CA ASP A 143 -17.04 19.15 13.02
C ASP A 143 -18.32 18.40 12.59
N TYR A 144 -18.21 17.10 12.30
CA TYR A 144 -19.35 16.28 11.86
C TYR A 144 -20.12 15.60 13.00
N PHE A 145 -19.45 15.18 14.07
CA PHE A 145 -20.05 14.42 15.17
C PHE A 145 -20.04 15.18 16.51
N GLY A 146 -19.79 16.48 16.49
CA GLY A 146 -19.67 17.31 17.70
C GLY A 146 -20.83 17.13 18.67
N VAL A 147 -22.07 17.02 18.18
CA VAL A 147 -23.26 16.81 19.04
C VAL A 147 -23.25 15.45 19.75
N ALA A 148 -22.77 14.39 19.10
CA ALA A 148 -22.65 13.06 19.68
C ALA A 148 -21.46 12.95 20.65
N ILE A 149 -20.35 13.59 20.30
CA ILE A 149 -19.10 13.58 21.07
C ILE A 149 -19.23 14.40 22.37
N ASN A 150 -19.96 15.52 22.34
CA ASN A 150 -20.14 16.40 23.50
C ASN A 150 -21.04 15.82 24.60
N ARG A 151 -21.67 14.65 24.36
CA ARG A 151 -22.47 13.92 25.37
C ARG A 151 -21.60 13.20 26.42
N THR A 152 -20.32 13.03 26.14
CA THR A 152 -19.40 12.22 26.94
C THR A 152 -18.13 13.01 27.26
N ASP A 153 -17.89 13.28 28.54
CA ASP A 153 -16.77 14.13 29.00
C ASP A 153 -15.39 13.57 28.60
N PHE A 154 -15.24 12.25 28.56
CA PHE A 154 -13.98 11.60 28.16
C PHE A 154 -13.64 11.83 26.69
N LEU A 155 -14.60 11.64 25.78
CA LEU A 155 -14.42 11.85 24.34
C LEU A 155 -14.20 13.33 24.02
N ARG A 156 -14.85 14.22 24.77
CA ARG A 156 -14.61 15.68 24.69
C ARG A 156 -13.17 16.03 25.03
N GLY A 157 -12.59 15.41 26.06
CA GLY A 157 -11.18 15.62 26.42
C GLY A 157 -10.21 15.17 25.32
N LEU A 158 -10.42 13.98 24.76
CA LEU A 158 -9.61 13.48 23.63
C LEU A 158 -9.62 14.45 22.45
N VAL A 159 -10.81 14.90 22.07
CA VAL A 159 -11.02 15.81 20.95
C VAL A 159 -10.46 17.22 21.20
N THR A 160 -10.67 17.78 22.39
CA THR A 160 -10.24 19.15 22.70
C THR A 160 -8.71 19.27 22.68
N TYR A 161 -8.01 18.22 23.16
CA TYR A 161 -6.55 18.18 23.20
C TYR A 161 -5.95 17.35 22.06
N HIS A 162 -6.66 17.17 20.94
CA HIS A 162 -6.28 16.21 19.91
C HIS A 162 -4.86 16.44 19.36
N ARG A 163 -4.43 17.68 19.11
CA ARG A 163 -3.07 17.98 18.61
C ARG A 163 -2.01 17.56 19.61
N PHE A 164 -2.23 17.87 20.89
CA PHE A 164 -1.30 17.53 21.96
C PHE A 164 -1.23 16.02 22.17
N ILE A 165 -2.38 15.34 22.20
CA ILE A 165 -2.45 13.88 22.35
C ILE A 165 -1.81 13.19 21.14
N SER A 166 -2.07 13.67 19.92
CA SER A 166 -1.44 13.14 18.71
C SER A 166 0.08 13.28 18.74
N PHE A 167 0.58 14.43 19.20
CA PHE A 167 2.01 14.66 19.40
C PHE A 167 2.60 13.68 20.42
N CYS A 168 1.95 13.51 21.57
CA CYS A 168 2.38 12.55 22.60
C CYS A 168 2.37 11.09 22.10
N LEU A 169 1.34 10.69 21.34
CA LEU A 169 1.27 9.36 20.71
C LEU A 169 2.42 9.18 19.71
N TYR A 170 2.69 10.16 18.85
CA TYR A 170 3.79 10.07 17.91
C TYR A 170 5.15 9.95 18.62
N CYS A 171 5.41 10.78 19.63
CA CYS A 171 6.61 10.68 20.45
C CYS A 171 6.73 9.33 21.16
N GLY A 172 5.63 8.81 21.72
CA GLY A 172 5.59 7.49 22.34
C GLY A 172 5.94 6.37 21.37
N GLY A 173 5.39 6.39 20.15
CA GLY A 173 5.73 5.45 19.08
C GLY A 173 7.19 5.56 18.64
N PHE A 174 7.72 6.78 18.55
CA PHE A 174 9.13 7.00 18.22
C PHE A 174 10.07 6.46 19.30
N VAL A 175 9.80 6.74 20.59
CA VAL A 175 10.56 6.16 21.70
C VAL A 175 10.48 4.64 21.68
N TRP A 176 9.29 4.07 21.44
CA TRP A 176 9.13 2.61 21.32
C TRP A 176 9.95 2.04 20.14
N PHE A 177 9.99 2.74 19.00
CA PHE A 177 10.86 2.35 17.88
C PHE A 177 12.33 2.34 18.30
N VAL A 178 12.82 3.39 18.94
CA VAL A 178 14.23 3.47 19.40
C VAL A 178 14.54 2.35 20.39
N LEU A 179 13.65 2.05 21.33
CA LEU A 179 13.82 0.95 22.29
C LEU A 179 13.78 -0.43 21.63
N SER A 180 13.09 -0.56 20.49
CA SER A 180 13.03 -1.81 19.72
C SER A 180 14.26 -2.06 18.85
N LEU A 181 15.22 -1.12 18.81
CA LEU A 181 16.40 -1.24 17.97
C LEU A 181 17.31 -2.39 18.45
N VAL A 182 17.67 -3.27 17.51
CA VAL A 182 18.54 -4.44 17.78
C VAL A 182 19.86 -4.23 17.04
N LYS A 183 20.98 -4.36 17.76
CA LYS A 183 22.34 -4.33 17.20
C LYS A 183 22.43 -5.31 16.02
N LYS A 184 23.20 -4.96 14.98
CA LYS A 184 23.35 -5.68 13.69
C LYS A 184 22.24 -5.42 12.65
N TYR A 185 21.05 -4.94 13.02
CA TYR A 185 19.92 -4.76 12.09
C TYR A 185 19.41 -3.31 11.95
N TYR A 186 20.18 -2.31 12.40
CA TYR A 186 19.75 -0.92 12.40
C TYR A 186 19.31 -0.41 11.03
N MET A 187 20.13 -0.57 9.99
CA MET A 187 19.78 -0.08 8.64
C MET A 187 18.46 -0.68 8.12
N LYS A 188 18.22 -1.96 8.42
CA LYS A 188 16.97 -2.65 8.07
C LYS A 188 15.81 -2.07 8.88
N GLN A 189 15.94 -1.92 10.20
CA GLN A 189 14.90 -1.32 11.04
C GLN A 189 14.54 0.12 10.61
N PHE A 190 15.53 0.94 10.29
CA PHE A 190 15.32 2.28 9.76
C PHE A 190 14.66 2.27 8.39
N SER A 191 15.04 1.35 7.49
CA SER A 191 14.39 1.21 6.17
C SER A 191 12.94 0.78 6.30
N LEU A 192 12.64 -0.17 7.19
CA LEU A 192 11.28 -0.61 7.50
C LEU A 192 10.46 0.50 8.17
N PHE A 193 11.07 1.30 9.05
CA PHE A 193 10.44 2.48 9.65
C PHE A 193 10.16 3.58 8.61
N ALA A 194 11.07 3.80 7.67
CA ALA A 194 10.82 4.70 6.55
C ALA A 194 9.69 4.17 5.66
N TRP A 195 9.68 2.86 5.37
CA TRP A 195 8.61 2.21 4.61
C TRP A 195 7.24 2.40 5.26
N THR A 196 7.13 2.22 6.58
CA THR A 196 5.85 2.45 7.29
C THR A 196 5.41 3.91 7.19
N HIS A 197 6.32 4.88 7.37
CA HIS A 197 5.98 6.30 7.30
C HIS A 197 5.58 6.74 5.89
N VAL A 198 6.28 6.25 4.86
CA VAL A 198 5.91 6.52 3.46
C VAL A 198 4.57 5.88 3.13
N ALA A 199 4.33 4.63 3.55
CA ALA A 199 3.05 3.96 3.36
C ALA A 199 1.89 4.71 4.05
N LEU A 200 2.11 5.19 5.29
CA LEU A 200 1.14 6.01 6.01
C LEU A 200 0.87 7.33 5.30
N LEU A 201 1.92 8.03 4.87
CA LEU A 201 1.78 9.29 4.15
C LEU A 201 0.95 9.12 2.89
N ILE A 202 1.20 8.06 2.11
CA ILE A 202 0.45 7.80 0.87
C ILE A 202 -0.99 7.38 1.18
N VAL A 203 -1.19 6.40 2.05
CA VAL A 203 -2.50 5.75 2.26
C VAL A 203 -3.43 6.57 3.16
N VAL A 204 -2.92 7.13 4.26
CA VAL A 204 -3.74 7.87 5.24
C VAL A 204 -4.07 9.26 4.72
N THR A 205 -3.12 9.97 4.10
CA THR A 205 -3.40 11.32 3.56
C THR A 205 -4.42 11.24 2.42
N GLN A 206 -4.27 10.28 1.51
CA GLN A 206 -5.18 10.11 0.38
C GLN A 206 -6.60 9.76 0.83
N SER A 207 -6.76 8.85 1.80
CA SER A 207 -8.07 8.49 2.36
C SER A 207 -8.72 9.66 3.12
N TYR A 208 -7.93 10.44 3.86
CA TYR A 208 -8.40 11.66 4.52
C TYR A 208 -8.95 12.69 3.53
N LEU A 209 -8.24 12.93 2.42
CA LEU A 209 -8.69 13.85 1.37
C LEU A 209 -9.97 13.36 0.69
N ILE A 210 -10.08 12.05 0.44
CA ILE A 210 -11.30 11.44 -0.09
C ILE A 210 -12.48 11.66 0.85
N ILE A 211 -12.29 11.42 2.15
CA ILE A 211 -13.35 11.59 3.14
C ILE A 211 -13.78 13.05 3.24
N LYS A 212 -12.84 14.01 3.18
CA LYS A 212 -13.21 15.43 3.07
C LYS A 212 -14.08 15.71 1.85
N ASN A 213 -13.72 15.19 0.68
CA ASN A 213 -14.53 15.36 -0.53
C ASN A 213 -15.92 14.72 -0.41
N ILE A 214 -16.04 13.54 0.23
CA ILE A 214 -17.33 12.87 0.47
C ILE A 214 -18.28 13.77 1.27
N PHE A 215 -17.76 14.44 2.31
CA PHE A 215 -18.58 15.32 3.16
C PHE A 215 -18.87 16.68 2.52
N GLU A 216 -17.97 17.22 1.69
CA GLU A 216 -18.22 18.44 0.91
C GLU A 216 -19.28 18.20 -0.19
N GLY A 217 -19.30 17.00 -0.76
CA GLY A 217 -20.35 16.59 -1.67
C GLY A 217 -20.09 15.21 -2.29
N LEU A 218 -21.11 14.35 -2.27
CA LEU A 218 -21.03 12.98 -2.81
C LEU A 218 -20.57 12.93 -4.27
N ILE A 219 -20.91 13.95 -5.07
CA ILE A 219 -20.53 14.02 -6.48
C ILE A 219 -19.01 14.01 -6.68
N TRP A 220 -18.26 14.66 -5.79
CA TRP A 220 -16.79 14.74 -5.84
C TRP A 220 -16.11 13.40 -5.56
N PHE A 221 -16.83 12.46 -4.98
CA PHE A 221 -16.38 11.09 -4.80
C PHE A 221 -16.88 10.17 -5.93
N ILE A 222 -18.16 10.26 -6.26
CA ILE A 222 -18.81 9.34 -7.21
C ILE A 222 -18.26 9.53 -8.63
N VAL A 223 -18.05 10.77 -9.08
CA VAL A 223 -17.57 11.04 -10.44
C VAL A 223 -16.16 10.45 -10.67
N PRO A 224 -15.14 10.74 -9.84
CA PRO A 224 -13.82 10.13 -10.03
C PRO A 224 -13.82 8.60 -9.91
N VAL A 225 -14.58 8.04 -8.97
CA VAL A 225 -14.62 6.58 -8.78
C VAL A 225 -15.32 5.89 -9.95
N SER A 226 -16.46 6.43 -10.42
CA SER A 226 -17.15 5.90 -11.59
C SER A 226 -16.29 5.99 -12.86
N MET A 227 -15.52 7.08 -13.01
CA MET A 227 -14.57 7.24 -14.10
C MET A 227 -13.50 6.15 -14.10
N ILE A 228 -12.95 5.81 -12.93
CA ILE A 228 -11.97 4.71 -12.79
C ILE A 228 -12.60 3.36 -13.14
N ILE A 229 -13.82 3.09 -12.67
CA ILE A 229 -14.54 1.83 -12.95
C ILE A 229 -14.83 1.71 -14.46
N CYS A 230 -15.37 2.76 -15.08
CA CYS A 230 -15.63 2.82 -16.52
C CYS A 230 -14.36 2.58 -17.32
N ASN A 231 -13.25 3.22 -16.94
CA ASN A 231 -11.96 3.02 -17.58
C ASN A 231 -11.51 1.55 -17.53
N ASP A 232 -11.60 0.91 -16.36
CA ASP A 232 -11.16 -0.49 -16.18
C ASP A 232 -12.04 -1.47 -16.98
N ILE A 233 -13.37 -1.25 -17.01
CA ILE A 233 -14.31 -2.06 -17.80
C ILE A 233 -14.02 -1.89 -19.29
N MET A 234 -13.88 -0.65 -19.77
CA MET A 234 -13.65 -0.37 -21.19
C MET A 234 -12.28 -0.85 -21.64
N ALA A 235 -11.25 -0.69 -20.82
CA ALA A 235 -9.93 -1.23 -21.10
C ALA A 235 -9.95 -2.77 -21.24
N TYR A 236 -10.76 -3.45 -20.42
CA TYR A 236 -10.98 -4.89 -20.57
C TYR A 236 -11.76 -5.23 -21.85
N VAL A 237 -12.85 -4.52 -22.15
CA VAL A 237 -13.67 -4.74 -23.36
C VAL A 237 -12.82 -4.56 -24.62
N PHE A 238 -12.16 -3.41 -24.78
CA PHE A 238 -11.27 -3.15 -25.92
C PHE A 238 -10.07 -4.09 -25.95
N GLY A 239 -9.51 -4.45 -24.79
CA GLY A 239 -8.44 -5.43 -24.68
C GLY A 239 -8.87 -6.84 -25.09
N PHE A 240 -10.11 -7.25 -24.83
CA PHE A 240 -10.63 -8.57 -25.21
C PHE A 240 -10.89 -8.70 -26.71
N PHE A 241 -11.41 -7.64 -27.35
CA PHE A 241 -11.74 -7.63 -28.77
C PHE A 241 -10.54 -7.30 -29.68
N PHE A 242 -9.70 -6.34 -29.28
CA PHE A 242 -8.63 -5.78 -30.12
C PHE A 242 -7.22 -6.00 -29.59
N GLY A 243 -7.07 -6.58 -28.40
CA GLY A 243 -5.78 -6.76 -27.74
C GLY A 243 -4.86 -7.70 -28.50
N LYS A 244 -3.77 -7.14 -29.05
CA LYS A 244 -2.72 -7.90 -29.74
C LYS A 244 -1.33 -7.60 -29.16
N THR A 245 -1.13 -6.42 -28.58
CA THR A 245 0.18 -5.97 -28.07
C THR A 245 0.20 -5.76 -26.55
N PRO A 246 1.09 -6.42 -25.79
CA PRO A 246 1.17 -6.26 -24.34
C PRO A 246 1.83 -4.92 -23.94
N LEU A 247 1.28 -4.26 -22.91
CA LEU A 247 1.70 -2.92 -22.47
C LEU A 247 2.98 -2.95 -21.60
N ILE A 248 3.07 -3.88 -20.65
CA ILE A 248 4.18 -3.95 -19.67
C ILE A 248 4.56 -5.41 -19.41
N LYS A 249 5.87 -5.72 -19.32
CA LYS A 249 6.38 -7.07 -19.01
C LYS A 249 5.94 -7.61 -17.64
N LEU A 250 5.75 -6.73 -16.67
CA LEU A 250 5.26 -7.06 -15.32
C LEU A 250 3.76 -7.43 -15.31
N SER A 251 2.98 -7.01 -16.31
CA SER A 251 1.54 -7.31 -16.42
C SER A 251 1.19 -7.74 -17.86
N PRO A 252 1.54 -8.98 -18.24
CA PRO A 252 1.41 -9.46 -19.63
C PRO A 252 -0.04 -9.54 -20.13
N LYS A 253 -1.05 -9.45 -19.24
CA LYS A 253 -2.47 -9.46 -19.58
C LYS A 253 -3.03 -8.07 -19.95
N LYS A 254 -2.30 -6.97 -19.70
CA LYS A 254 -2.72 -5.62 -20.09
C LYS A 254 -2.22 -5.30 -21.50
N THR A 255 -3.11 -4.84 -22.38
CA THR A 255 -2.79 -4.54 -23.78
C THR A 255 -2.75 -3.04 -24.06
N TRP A 256 -1.98 -2.62 -25.07
CA TRP A 256 -1.90 -1.21 -25.48
C TRP A 256 -3.23 -0.74 -26.05
N GLU A 257 -3.89 -1.59 -26.84
CA GLU A 257 -5.20 -1.28 -27.44
C GLU A 257 -6.30 -1.12 -26.38
N GLY A 258 -6.25 -1.92 -25.31
CA GLY A 258 -7.14 -1.77 -24.16
C GLY A 258 -6.90 -0.45 -23.42
N PHE A 259 -5.64 -0.06 -23.19
CA PHE A 259 -5.32 1.19 -22.50
C PHE A 259 -5.81 2.42 -23.27
N ILE A 260 -5.60 2.48 -24.59
CA ILE A 260 -6.10 3.57 -25.43
C ILE A 260 -7.64 3.59 -25.44
N GLY A 261 -8.27 2.43 -25.61
CA GLY A 261 -9.73 2.32 -25.66
C GLY A 261 -10.40 2.75 -24.35
N GLY A 262 -9.83 2.34 -23.21
CA GLY A 262 -10.25 2.81 -21.89
C GLY A 262 -10.14 4.32 -21.74
N GLY A 263 -8.98 4.89 -22.11
CA GLY A 263 -8.73 6.33 -22.05
C GLY A 263 -9.74 7.15 -22.86
N ILE A 264 -9.97 6.79 -24.13
CA ILE A 264 -10.93 7.48 -25.00
C ILE A 264 -12.35 7.38 -24.42
N SER A 265 -12.78 6.18 -24.01
CA SER A 265 -14.12 6.00 -23.45
C SER A 265 -14.32 6.79 -22.16
N THR A 266 -13.27 6.94 -21.36
CA THR A 266 -13.29 7.68 -20.10
C THR A 266 -13.42 9.18 -20.34
N VAL A 267 -12.75 9.71 -21.36
CA VAL A 267 -12.90 11.11 -21.78
C VAL A 267 -14.32 11.38 -22.25
N PHE A 268 -14.89 10.50 -23.08
CA PHE A 268 -16.29 10.63 -23.50
C PHE A 268 -17.26 10.58 -22.31
N PHE A 269 -17.04 9.66 -21.37
CA PHE A 269 -17.85 9.57 -20.16
C PHE A 269 -17.73 10.80 -19.27
N GLY A 270 -16.55 11.41 -19.17
CA GLY A 270 -16.34 12.63 -18.38
C GLY A 270 -16.90 13.90 -18.99
N ILE A 271 -17.24 13.91 -20.30
CA ILE A 271 -17.84 15.05 -21.00
C ILE A 271 -19.38 15.01 -20.93
N MET A 272 -19.99 13.83 -20.80
CA MET A 272 -21.43 13.64 -20.64
C MET A 272 -21.91 14.02 -19.24
#